data_AF-A0A1R3IJG3-F1
#
_entry.id   AF-A0A1R3IJG3-F1
#
_cell.length_a   1.000
_cell.length_b   1.000
_cell.length_c   1.000
_cell.angle_alpha   90.00
_cell.angle_beta   90.00
_cell.angle_gamma   90.00
#
_symmetry.space_group_name_H-M   'P 1'
#
loop_
_entity.id
_entity.type
_entity.pdbx_description
1 polymer ?
#
loop_
_entity_poly.entity_id
_entity_poly.type
_entity_poly.pdbx_seq_one_letter_code
_entity_poly.pdbx_strand_id
1 'polypeptide(L)'
;MGKVAVGAAVVCAAAVCAAAALVVRHRMKSSGKWSRAMAILKEFEEKCGTPIPKLKQVADAMTVEMHAGLASEGGSKLKMIISYVDNLPTGDEKGLFYALDLGGTNFRVLRVLLGGKESRVVKKEYEEVSIPPHLMTESSDALFDYIASALAKFVATEGEGLHASPGRQRELGFTFSFPVRQTSISSGTLIKWTKGFSIDETVGQDVVGELTKAMERVGLDMRVAALVNDTIGTLAGGRYNNPDVVAAVILGTGTNAAYVERAHAIPKWHGLLPKSGDMVINMEWGNFRSSHLPLTEYDHALDAESLNPGEQIFEKMISGMYLGEVVRRVLLKMAEEAAIFGDDVPPKLKIPFILRTPHMSAIHHDTSPDLKVVGTKLKDILEISNTSLKMRRVIVELCDIVATRGARLSAAGIVGILKKLGRDTVKDGEKQKSVVALDGGLYEHYTKFRTCMEGTLGELLGEEVFENIVIELSNDGSGIGAALLAASHSQYLENIFMHLMIQEFMPENPFKLCHPGFVLSNGSHLIECLMVIARASLLQIVTQLSSVDGVEDYSGTTMYNLLSPESEENKIGSC
;
A
#
# COMPACT_ATOMS: atom_id res chain seq x y z
N MET A 1 -89.28 5.70 -15.78
CA MET A 1 -87.91 6.26 -15.62
C MET A 1 -87.23 5.92 -14.28
N GLY A 2 -87.95 5.70 -13.17
CA GLY A 2 -87.33 5.46 -11.85
C GLY A 2 -86.50 4.18 -11.67
N LYS A 3 -86.91 3.04 -12.27
CA LYS A 3 -86.18 1.76 -12.10
C LYS A 3 -84.80 1.73 -12.79
N VAL A 4 -84.66 2.43 -13.91
CA VAL A 4 -83.39 2.52 -14.66
C VAL A 4 -82.39 3.43 -13.94
N ALA A 5 -82.86 4.54 -13.38
CA ALA A 5 -82.02 5.46 -12.60
C ALA A 5 -81.48 4.81 -11.30
N VAL A 6 -82.32 4.02 -10.60
CA VAL A 6 -81.90 3.26 -9.42
C VAL A 6 -80.89 2.17 -9.79
N GLY A 7 -81.11 1.43 -10.88
CA GLY A 7 -80.16 0.43 -11.38
C GLY A 7 -78.79 1.03 -11.73
N ALA A 8 -78.76 2.17 -12.42
CA ALA A 8 -77.54 2.88 -12.75
C ALA A 8 -76.78 3.39 -11.50
N ALA A 9 -77.50 3.93 -10.51
CA ALA A 9 -76.89 4.39 -9.26
C ALA A 9 -76.26 3.25 -8.46
N VAL A 10 -76.90 2.09 -8.39
CA VAL A 10 -76.38 0.89 -7.70
C VAL A 10 -75.14 0.34 -8.40
N VAL A 11 -75.13 0.29 -9.74
CA VAL A 11 -73.96 -0.16 -10.52
C VAL A 11 -72.77 0.79 -10.33
N CYS A 12 -73.01 2.11 -10.36
CA CYS A 12 -71.95 3.10 -10.11
C CYS A 12 -71.40 2.99 -8.68
N ALA A 13 -72.26 2.84 -7.67
CA ALA A 13 -71.83 2.67 -6.29
C ALA A 13 -70.99 1.39 -6.10
N ALA A 14 -71.43 0.27 -6.68
CA ALA A 14 -70.70 -0.99 -6.65
C ALA A 14 -69.31 -0.88 -7.34
N ALA A 15 -69.23 -0.20 -8.48
CA ALA A 15 -67.97 0.04 -9.18
C ALA A 15 -67.00 0.92 -8.37
N VAL A 16 -67.50 1.98 -7.71
CA VAL A 16 -66.70 2.84 -6.83
C VAL A 16 -66.20 2.06 -5.60
N CYS A 17 -67.06 1.25 -4.97
CA CYS A 17 -66.66 0.40 -3.85
C CYS A 17 -65.62 -0.65 -4.25
N ALA A 18 -65.78 -1.28 -5.42
CA ALA A 18 -64.79 -2.23 -5.95
C ALA A 18 -63.44 -1.56 -6.26
N ALA A 19 -63.46 -0.37 -6.87
CA ALA A 19 -62.26 0.42 -7.12
C ALA A 19 -61.58 0.84 -5.80
N ALA A 20 -62.35 1.31 -4.81
CA ALA A 20 -61.83 1.65 -3.48
C ALA A 20 -61.21 0.43 -2.77
N ALA A 21 -61.88 -0.74 -2.82
CA ALA A 21 -61.35 -1.98 -2.26
C ALA A 21 -60.05 -2.43 -2.95
N LEU A 22 -59.96 -2.29 -4.28
CA LEU A 22 -58.73 -2.56 -5.04
C LEU A 22 -57.60 -1.59 -4.66
N VAL A 23 -57.89 -0.30 -4.52
CA VAL A 23 -56.91 0.71 -4.07
C VAL A 23 -56.43 0.42 -2.65
N VAL A 24 -57.34 0.07 -1.72
CA VAL A 24 -56.99 -0.29 -0.35
C VAL A 24 -56.14 -1.57 -0.34
N ARG A 25 -56.54 -2.61 -1.06
CA ARG A 25 -55.77 -3.86 -1.18
C ARG A 25 -54.39 -3.62 -1.78
N HIS A 26 -54.29 -2.79 -2.81
CA HIS A 26 -53.03 -2.41 -3.45
C HIS A 26 -52.14 -1.62 -2.48
N ARG A 27 -52.71 -0.66 -1.73
CA ARG A 27 -52.00 0.08 -0.68
C ARG A 27 -51.53 -0.83 0.45
N MET A 28 -52.34 -1.79 0.90
CA MET A 28 -51.94 -2.76 1.93
C MET A 28 -50.80 -3.66 1.44
N LYS A 29 -50.87 -4.16 0.20
CA LYS A 29 -49.79 -4.96 -0.41
C LYS A 29 -48.50 -4.15 -0.55
N SER A 30 -48.59 -2.91 -1.02
CA SER A 30 -47.45 -1.98 -1.14
C SER A 30 -46.84 -1.63 0.22
N SER A 31 -47.69 -1.41 1.24
CA SER A 31 -47.24 -1.19 2.62
C SER A 31 -46.50 -2.40 3.18
N GLY A 32 -47.02 -3.62 3.00
CA GLY A 32 -46.38 -4.85 3.47
C GLY A 32 -45.02 -5.09 2.81
N LYS A 33 -44.93 -4.86 1.50
CA LYS A 33 -43.68 -4.90 0.73
C LYS A 33 -42.64 -3.91 1.26
N TRP A 34 -43.04 -2.65 1.46
CA TRP A 34 -42.14 -1.65 2.04
C TRP A 34 -41.68 -2.03 3.45
N SER A 35 -42.57 -2.54 4.30
CA SER A 35 -42.22 -3.04 5.63
C SER A 35 -41.18 -4.17 5.56
N ARG A 36 -41.27 -5.08 4.58
CA ARG A 36 -40.24 -6.12 4.37
C ARG A 36 -38.90 -5.51 3.97
N ALA A 37 -38.87 -4.54 3.05
CA ALA A 37 -37.62 -3.85 2.68
C ALA A 37 -36.96 -3.18 3.89
N MET A 38 -37.75 -2.53 4.75
CA MET A 38 -37.20 -1.91 5.97
C MET A 38 -36.73 -2.93 7.00
N ALA A 39 -37.38 -4.09 7.10
CA ALA A 39 -36.91 -5.18 7.96
C ALA A 39 -35.54 -5.70 7.49
N ILE A 40 -35.36 -5.87 6.18
CA ILE A 40 -34.05 -6.26 5.58
C ILE A 40 -32.99 -5.19 5.89
N LEU A 41 -33.32 -3.91 5.72
CA LEU A 41 -32.40 -2.81 6.01
C LEU A 41 -31.96 -2.80 7.47
N LYS A 42 -32.93 -2.88 8.40
CA LYS A 42 -32.67 -2.87 9.84
C LYS A 42 -31.85 -4.08 10.29
N GLU A 43 -32.18 -5.28 9.81
CA GLU A 43 -31.41 -6.48 10.10
C GLU A 43 -29.97 -6.36 9.57
N PHE A 44 -29.80 -5.77 8.38
CA PHE A 44 -28.48 -5.54 7.81
C PHE A 44 -27.67 -4.52 8.60
N GLU A 45 -28.28 -3.41 9.03
CA GLU A 45 -27.68 -2.40 9.90
C GLU A 45 -27.21 -3.03 11.23
N GLU A 46 -28.09 -3.76 11.92
CA GLU A 46 -27.77 -4.43 13.19
C GLU A 46 -26.62 -5.43 13.04
N LYS A 47 -26.62 -6.24 11.97
CA LYS A 47 -25.56 -7.22 11.71
C LYS A 47 -24.24 -6.58 11.31
N CYS A 48 -24.26 -5.45 10.60
CA CYS A 48 -23.07 -4.67 10.25
C CYS A 48 -22.51 -3.83 11.42
N GLY A 49 -23.22 -3.76 12.55
CA GLY A 49 -22.86 -2.95 13.70
C GLY A 49 -21.43 -3.20 14.21
N THR A 50 -20.67 -2.11 14.32
CA THR A 50 -19.29 -2.07 14.80
C THR A 50 -19.15 -1.16 16.03
N PRO A 51 -19.80 -1.49 17.16
CA PRO A 51 -19.65 -0.72 18.39
C PRO A 51 -18.19 -0.76 18.86
N ILE A 52 -17.74 0.28 19.57
CA ILE A 52 -16.34 0.42 20.03
C ILE A 52 -15.78 -0.84 20.71
N PRO A 53 -16.50 -1.52 21.63
CA PRO A 53 -16.00 -2.77 22.23
C PRO A 53 -15.69 -3.86 21.19
N LYS A 54 -16.51 -4.02 20.15
CA LYS A 54 -16.26 -4.99 19.07
C LYS A 54 -15.02 -4.60 18.26
N LEU A 55 -14.86 -3.31 17.96
CA LEU A 55 -13.67 -2.83 17.22
C LEU A 55 -12.37 -3.00 18.03
N LYS A 56 -12.42 -2.82 19.35
CA LYS A 56 -11.28 -3.14 20.23
C LYS A 56 -10.92 -4.63 20.14
N GLN A 57 -11.91 -5.52 20.16
CA GLN A 57 -11.67 -6.96 19.95
C GLN A 57 -11.09 -7.28 18.56
N VAL A 58 -11.51 -6.56 17.51
CA VAL A 58 -10.91 -6.71 16.16
C VAL A 58 -9.46 -6.26 16.17
N ALA A 59 -9.14 -5.13 16.81
CA ALA A 59 -7.78 -4.63 16.93
C ALA A 59 -6.88 -5.58 17.74
N ASP A 60 -7.38 -6.10 18.87
CA ASP A 60 -6.66 -7.09 19.69
C ASP A 60 -6.40 -8.38 18.90
N ALA A 61 -7.41 -8.88 18.17
CA ALA A 61 -7.26 -10.05 17.31
C ALA A 61 -6.25 -9.80 16.16
N MET A 62 -6.24 -8.60 15.57
CA MET A 62 -5.23 -8.22 14.57
C MET A 62 -3.83 -8.31 15.17
N THR A 63 -3.59 -7.74 16.36
CA THR A 63 -2.29 -7.82 17.04
C THR A 63 -1.87 -9.26 17.33
N VAL A 64 -2.79 -10.12 17.78
CA VAL A 64 -2.53 -11.55 18.01
C VAL A 64 -2.12 -12.26 16.71
N GLU A 65 -2.86 -12.07 15.63
CA GLU A 65 -2.54 -12.66 14.33
C GLU A 65 -1.20 -12.13 13.78
N MET A 66 -0.85 -10.87 14.03
CA MET A 66 0.46 -10.31 13.67
C MET A 66 1.59 -11.04 14.40
N HIS A 67 1.45 -11.27 15.71
CA HIS A 67 2.42 -12.06 16.47
C HIS A 67 2.54 -13.49 15.93
N ALA A 68 1.41 -14.14 15.64
CA ALA A 68 1.39 -15.51 15.11
C ALA A 68 2.05 -15.62 13.71
N GLY A 69 1.80 -14.65 12.82
CA GLY A 69 2.41 -14.61 11.48
C GLY A 69 3.91 -14.32 11.47
N LEU A 70 4.44 -13.63 12.50
CA LEU A 70 5.87 -13.44 12.69
C LEU A 70 6.55 -14.59 13.43
N ALA A 71 5.79 -15.39 14.19
CA ALA A 71 6.34 -16.50 14.96
C ALA A 71 6.82 -17.66 14.07
N SER A 72 6.09 -17.96 12.99
CA SER A 72 6.45 -19.04 12.06
C SER A 72 5.80 -18.85 10.69
N GLU A 73 6.40 -19.44 9.65
CA GLU A 73 5.79 -19.48 8.33
C GLU A 73 4.47 -20.25 8.35
N GLY A 74 3.38 -19.60 7.91
CA GLY A 74 2.03 -20.16 7.98
C GLY A 74 1.38 -20.14 9.37
N GLY A 75 1.99 -19.47 10.37
CA GLY A 75 1.46 -19.37 11.73
C GLY A 75 0.16 -18.56 11.86
N SER A 76 -0.16 -17.74 10.86
CA SER A 76 -1.38 -16.93 10.76
C SER A 76 -1.88 -16.90 9.31
N LYS A 77 -3.12 -16.44 9.12
CA LYS A 77 -3.61 -16.01 7.80
C LYS A 77 -2.95 -14.71 7.34
N LEU A 78 -2.45 -13.89 8.26
CA LEU A 78 -1.50 -12.81 7.96
C LEU A 78 -0.15 -13.43 7.59
N LYS A 79 0.33 -13.14 6.37
CA LYS A 79 1.60 -13.72 5.91
C LYS A 79 2.80 -13.11 6.62
N MET A 80 2.71 -11.83 7.00
CA MET A 80 3.78 -11.08 7.67
C MET A 80 5.13 -11.29 6.96
N ILE A 81 5.15 -10.99 5.66
CA ILE A 81 6.27 -11.22 4.74
C ILE A 81 7.43 -10.30 5.13
N ILE A 82 8.59 -10.90 5.31
CA ILE A 82 9.86 -10.18 5.51
C ILE A 82 10.26 -9.59 4.16
N SER A 83 10.33 -8.26 4.10
CA SER A 83 10.57 -7.55 2.84
C SER A 83 12.04 -7.42 2.46
N TYR A 84 12.96 -7.70 3.38
CA TYR A 84 14.39 -7.42 3.24
C TYR A 84 14.73 -5.94 3.07
N VAL A 85 13.76 -5.03 3.27
CA VAL A 85 14.00 -3.60 3.42
C VAL A 85 14.41 -3.34 4.86
N ASP A 86 15.69 -3.06 5.05
CA ASP A 86 16.28 -2.72 6.34
C ASP A 86 16.77 -1.28 6.45
N ASN A 87 16.94 -0.60 5.31
CA ASN A 87 17.26 0.80 5.22
C ASN A 87 16.13 1.55 4.52
N LEU A 88 15.29 2.24 5.30
CA LEU A 88 14.28 3.13 4.72
C LEU A 88 14.88 4.47 4.33
N PRO A 89 14.30 5.18 3.35
CA PRO A 89 14.82 6.47 2.92
C PRO A 89 14.83 7.50 4.05
N THR A 90 15.94 8.22 4.22
CA THR A 90 16.13 9.23 5.28
C THR A 90 15.76 10.63 4.84
N GLY A 91 15.73 10.88 3.53
CA GLY A 91 15.65 12.21 2.97
C GLY A 91 16.95 12.75 2.41
N ASP A 92 18.09 12.15 2.78
CA ASP A 92 19.42 12.60 2.40
C ASP A 92 19.87 12.07 1.04
N GLU A 93 19.07 11.19 0.43
CA GLU A 93 19.35 10.56 -0.85
C GLU A 93 19.52 11.62 -1.96
N LYS A 94 20.54 11.40 -2.81
CA LYS A 94 20.87 12.26 -3.94
C LYS A 94 21.12 11.43 -5.18
N GLY A 95 20.71 11.96 -6.33
CA GLY A 95 20.97 11.37 -7.63
C GLY A 95 19.70 10.98 -8.38
N LEU A 96 19.91 10.38 -9.55
CA LEU A 96 18.84 9.95 -10.45
C LEU A 96 18.52 8.48 -10.22
N PHE A 97 17.25 8.19 -9.91
CA PHE A 97 16.75 6.83 -9.68
C PHE A 97 15.54 6.56 -10.54
N TYR A 98 15.36 5.29 -10.90
CA TYR A 98 14.26 4.83 -11.72
C TYR A 98 13.29 3.99 -10.90
N ALA A 99 12.04 3.93 -11.34
CA ALA A 99 11.09 2.93 -10.89
C ALA A 99 10.26 2.37 -12.06
N LEU A 100 9.92 1.09 -11.91
CA LEU A 100 9.03 0.33 -12.78
C LEU A 100 7.88 -0.20 -11.93
N ASP A 101 6.67 0.21 -12.26
CA ASP A 101 5.44 -0.21 -11.59
C ASP A 101 4.62 -1.10 -12.50
N LEU A 102 4.68 -2.41 -12.26
CA LEU A 102 3.90 -3.41 -12.97
C LEU A 102 2.78 -3.92 -12.07
N GLY A 103 1.56 -3.41 -12.33
CA GLY A 103 0.40 -3.64 -11.47
C GLY A 103 -0.88 -4.09 -12.16
N GLY A 104 -0.93 -4.17 -13.49
CA GLY A 104 -2.13 -4.54 -14.25
C GLY A 104 -1.90 -4.53 -15.76
N THR A 105 -2.93 -4.17 -16.54
CA THR A 105 -2.87 -4.08 -18.01
C THR A 105 -2.03 -2.91 -18.52
N ASN A 106 -1.68 -1.97 -17.65
CA ASN A 106 -0.68 -0.94 -17.89
C ASN A 106 0.43 -1.10 -16.87
N PHE A 107 1.64 -0.72 -17.26
CA PHE A 107 2.74 -0.47 -16.35
C PHE A 107 3.22 0.97 -16.50
N ARG A 108 3.95 1.45 -15.51
CA ARG A 108 4.51 2.80 -15.52
C ARG A 108 6.00 2.73 -15.31
N VAL A 109 6.73 3.50 -16.11
CA VAL A 109 8.15 3.77 -15.92
C VAL A 109 8.29 5.20 -15.46
N LEU A 110 9.16 5.45 -14.49
CA LEU A 110 9.42 6.80 -14.00
C LEU A 110 10.87 6.97 -13.57
N ARG A 111 11.29 8.23 -13.52
CA ARG A 111 12.57 8.65 -12.95
C ARG A 111 12.39 9.81 -12.00
N VAL A 112 13.20 9.82 -10.96
CA VAL A 112 13.18 10.81 -9.89
C VAL A 112 14.61 11.31 -9.67
N LEU A 113 14.79 12.62 -9.75
CA LEU A 113 16.02 13.29 -9.33
C LEU A 113 15.88 13.72 -7.88
N LEU A 114 16.70 13.16 -7.01
CA LEU A 114 16.75 13.46 -5.58
C LEU A 114 17.87 14.46 -5.29
N GLY A 115 17.57 15.48 -4.50
CA GLY A 115 18.48 16.56 -4.13
C GLY A 115 18.90 16.58 -2.66
N GLY A 116 18.59 15.53 -1.89
CA GLY A 116 18.86 15.44 -0.46
C GLY A 116 17.87 16.24 0.38
N LYS A 117 18.21 16.44 1.66
CA LYS A 117 17.27 16.85 2.72
C LYS A 117 16.52 18.16 2.45
N GLU A 118 17.17 19.13 1.83
CA GLU A 118 16.57 20.44 1.54
C GLU A 118 15.71 20.41 0.28
N SER A 119 16.25 19.90 -0.82
CA SER A 119 15.58 19.96 -2.13
C SER A 119 14.61 18.81 -2.39
N ARG A 120 14.70 17.72 -1.61
CA ARG A 120 13.88 16.52 -1.73
C ARG A 120 13.81 15.99 -3.17
N VAL A 121 12.62 15.80 -3.71
CA VAL A 121 12.41 15.46 -5.13
C VAL A 121 12.53 16.74 -5.97
N VAL A 122 13.64 16.85 -6.72
CA VAL A 122 13.92 18.00 -7.60
C VAL A 122 13.13 17.90 -8.89
N LYS A 123 13.07 16.71 -9.49
CA LYS A 123 12.40 16.47 -10.77
C LYS A 123 11.82 15.07 -10.81
N LYS A 124 10.62 14.95 -11.40
CA LYS A 124 9.92 13.68 -11.62
C LYS A 124 9.35 13.65 -13.03
N GLU A 125 9.59 12.56 -13.75
CA GLU A 125 9.02 12.28 -15.06
C GLU A 125 8.56 10.83 -15.11
N TYR A 126 7.44 10.56 -15.79
CA TYR A 126 6.90 9.22 -15.94
C TYR A 126 6.22 9.03 -17.29
N GLU A 127 6.10 7.79 -17.71
CA GLU A 127 5.35 7.35 -18.87
C GLU A 127 4.52 6.12 -18.49
N GLU A 128 3.24 6.12 -18.85
CA GLU A 128 2.35 4.97 -18.70
C GLU A 128 2.28 4.22 -20.03
N VAL A 129 2.51 2.91 -19.98
CA VAL A 129 2.61 2.04 -21.14
C VAL A 129 1.57 0.94 -21.02
N SER A 130 0.71 0.82 -22.03
CA SER A 130 -0.29 -0.24 -22.08
C SER A 130 0.32 -1.54 -22.59
N ILE A 131 0.04 -2.65 -21.91
CA ILE A 131 0.50 -3.98 -22.30
C ILE A 131 -0.46 -4.54 -23.34
N PRO A 132 0.00 -4.85 -24.56
CA PRO A 132 -0.80 -5.60 -25.51
C PRO A 132 -1.35 -6.89 -24.88
N PRO A 133 -2.68 -7.14 -24.94
CA PRO A 133 -3.29 -8.24 -24.18
C PRO A 133 -2.71 -9.63 -24.45
N HIS A 134 -2.19 -9.87 -25.66
CA HIS A 134 -1.55 -11.16 -26.00
C HIS A 134 -0.29 -11.42 -25.16
N LEU A 135 0.48 -10.38 -24.81
CA LEU A 135 1.69 -10.51 -23.99
C LEU A 135 1.38 -10.93 -22.54
N MET A 136 0.14 -10.75 -22.07
CA MET A 136 -0.27 -11.20 -20.74
C MET A 136 -0.44 -12.73 -20.65
N THR A 137 -0.40 -13.42 -21.78
CA THR A 137 -0.65 -14.88 -21.89
C THR A 137 0.36 -15.61 -22.79
N GLU A 138 1.35 -14.90 -23.34
CA GLU A 138 2.28 -15.46 -24.33
C GLU A 138 3.47 -16.16 -23.68
N SER A 139 4.54 -15.42 -23.36
CA SER A 139 5.74 -15.94 -22.72
C SER A 139 6.36 -14.89 -21.79
N SER A 140 7.16 -15.35 -20.83
CA SER A 140 7.95 -14.55 -19.89
C SER A 140 8.86 -13.62 -20.66
N ASP A 141 9.63 -14.17 -21.60
CA ASP A 141 10.55 -13.38 -22.43
C ASP A 141 9.81 -12.30 -23.22
N ALA A 142 8.67 -12.60 -23.84
CA ALA A 142 7.91 -11.61 -24.61
C ALA A 142 7.41 -10.44 -23.74
N LEU A 143 6.90 -10.74 -22.54
CA LEU A 143 6.44 -9.72 -21.60
C LEU A 143 7.60 -8.85 -21.10
N PHE A 144 8.67 -9.47 -20.60
CA PHE A 144 9.80 -8.75 -20.02
C PHE A 144 10.62 -8.00 -21.09
N ASP A 145 10.75 -8.51 -22.32
CA ASP A 145 11.38 -7.80 -23.43
C ASP A 145 10.59 -6.56 -23.85
N TYR A 146 9.26 -6.64 -23.83
CA TYR A 146 8.40 -5.48 -24.07
C TYR A 146 8.60 -4.40 -23.01
N ILE A 147 8.66 -4.79 -21.74
CA ILE A 147 8.91 -3.89 -20.61
C ILE A 147 10.31 -3.27 -20.71
N ALA A 148 11.35 -4.07 -20.93
CA ALA A 148 12.72 -3.61 -21.06
C ALA A 148 12.90 -2.65 -22.25
N SER A 149 12.24 -2.94 -23.37
CA SER A 149 12.22 -2.04 -24.54
C SER A 149 11.56 -0.69 -24.25
N ALA A 150 10.46 -0.69 -23.50
CA ALA A 150 9.81 0.56 -23.07
C ALA A 150 10.71 1.35 -22.09
N LEU A 151 11.36 0.66 -21.16
CA LEU A 151 12.30 1.26 -20.22
C LEU A 151 13.50 1.87 -20.94
N ALA A 152 14.07 1.19 -21.93
CA ALA A 152 15.17 1.70 -22.75
C ALA A 152 14.75 2.95 -23.56
N LYS A 153 13.55 2.96 -24.14
CA LYS A 153 12.99 4.14 -24.81
C LYS A 153 12.84 5.31 -23.84
N PHE A 154 12.31 5.06 -22.64
CA PHE A 154 12.15 6.09 -21.63
C PHE A 154 13.49 6.66 -21.16
N VAL A 155 14.51 5.82 -20.96
CA VAL A 155 15.89 6.25 -20.63
C VAL A 155 16.50 7.09 -21.77
N ALA A 156 16.22 6.79 -23.03
CA ALA A 156 16.69 7.59 -24.15
C ALA A 156 16.11 9.02 -24.20
N THR A 157 15.07 9.31 -23.40
CA THR A 157 14.47 10.66 -23.27
C THR A 157 15.08 11.48 -22.12
N GLU A 158 16.14 11.01 -21.47
CA GLU A 158 16.86 11.79 -20.45
C GLU A 158 17.29 13.16 -21.01
N GLY A 159 16.82 14.24 -20.38
CA GLY A 159 17.24 15.61 -20.71
C GLY A 159 18.47 16.07 -19.93
N GLU A 160 18.90 17.31 -20.17
CA GLU A 160 20.02 17.91 -19.44
C GLU A 160 19.84 17.82 -17.91
N GLY A 161 20.87 17.35 -17.20
CA GLY A 161 20.86 17.16 -15.76
C GLY A 161 20.16 15.89 -15.26
N LEU A 162 19.58 15.08 -16.15
CA LEU A 162 18.96 13.78 -15.83
C LEU A 162 19.75 12.61 -16.42
N HIS A 163 21.08 12.68 -16.41
CA HIS A 163 21.92 11.57 -16.81
C HIS A 163 22.54 10.89 -15.60
N ALA A 164 22.70 9.57 -15.68
CA ALA A 164 23.55 8.86 -14.75
C ALA A 164 24.95 9.49 -14.77
N SER A 165 25.55 9.72 -13.59
CA SER A 165 26.92 10.23 -13.52
C SER A 165 27.87 9.29 -14.26
N PRO A 166 28.90 9.79 -14.95
CA PRO A 166 29.86 8.93 -15.64
C PRO A 166 30.41 7.83 -14.73
N GLY A 167 30.37 6.57 -15.19
CA GLY A 167 30.81 5.41 -14.42
C GLY A 167 29.79 4.87 -13.40
N ARG A 168 28.58 5.45 -13.32
CA ARG A 168 27.48 4.89 -12.53
C ARG A 168 26.45 4.20 -13.41
N GLN A 169 26.09 3.00 -13.02
CA GLN A 169 24.96 2.24 -13.57
C GLN A 169 23.66 2.82 -13.01
N ARG A 170 22.59 2.83 -13.82
CA ARG A 170 21.26 3.27 -13.37
C ARG A 170 20.68 2.28 -12.38
N GLU A 171 19.99 2.76 -11.35
CA GLU A 171 19.37 1.92 -10.33
C GLU A 171 17.84 2.03 -10.37
N LEU A 172 17.18 0.87 -10.39
CA LEU A 172 15.75 0.70 -10.57
C LEU A 172 15.10 0.08 -9.33
N GLY A 173 14.02 0.70 -8.86
CA GLY A 173 13.05 0.07 -7.98
C GLY A 173 11.97 -0.62 -8.81
N PHE A 174 11.80 -1.93 -8.65
CA PHE A 174 10.80 -2.70 -9.39
C PHE A 174 9.61 -3.01 -8.49
N THR A 175 8.54 -2.23 -8.61
CA THR A 175 7.25 -2.57 -7.98
C THR A 175 6.56 -3.64 -8.80
N PHE A 176 6.38 -4.82 -8.20
CA PHE A 176 5.74 -5.96 -8.84
C PHE A 176 4.53 -6.39 -8.02
N SER A 177 3.36 -5.86 -8.39
CA SER A 177 2.12 -6.00 -7.60
C SER A 177 1.37 -7.31 -7.90
N PHE A 178 2.09 -8.42 -7.79
CA PHE A 178 1.58 -9.79 -7.84
C PHE A 178 2.10 -10.58 -6.63
N PRO A 179 1.45 -11.70 -6.27
CA PRO A 179 1.93 -12.57 -5.21
C PRO A 179 3.37 -13.05 -5.47
N VAL A 180 4.33 -12.54 -4.69
CA VAL A 180 5.75 -12.91 -4.77
C VAL A 180 6.22 -13.44 -3.42
N ARG A 181 7.08 -14.47 -3.47
CA ARG A 181 7.90 -14.89 -2.33
C ARG A 181 9.27 -14.24 -2.46
N GLN A 182 9.45 -13.13 -1.75
CA GLN A 182 10.69 -12.38 -1.76
C GLN A 182 11.80 -13.17 -1.04
N THR A 183 12.99 -13.23 -1.63
CA THR A 183 14.14 -13.98 -1.12
C THR A 183 15.33 -13.09 -0.77
N SER A 184 15.34 -11.86 -1.29
CA SER A 184 16.23 -10.77 -0.87
C SER A 184 15.60 -9.42 -1.26
N ILE A 185 16.26 -8.31 -0.92
CA ILE A 185 15.80 -6.98 -1.35
C ILE A 185 15.65 -6.88 -2.87
N SER A 186 16.44 -7.63 -3.64
CA SER A 186 16.48 -7.57 -5.11
C SER A 186 16.27 -8.95 -5.74
N SER A 187 15.45 -9.82 -5.14
CA SER A 187 15.02 -11.11 -5.74
C SER A 187 13.70 -11.59 -5.16
N GLY A 188 12.88 -12.23 -5.99
CA GLY A 188 11.63 -12.80 -5.53
C GLY A 188 10.95 -13.67 -6.56
N THR A 189 10.45 -14.82 -6.11
CA THR A 189 9.80 -15.80 -6.98
C THR A 189 8.31 -15.53 -7.11
N LEU A 190 7.80 -15.48 -8.34
CA LEU A 190 6.35 -15.35 -8.58
C LEU A 190 5.62 -16.59 -8.05
N ILE A 191 4.60 -16.40 -7.20
CA ILE A 191 3.80 -17.49 -6.65
C ILE A 191 2.66 -17.86 -7.61
N LYS A 192 1.94 -16.85 -8.12
CA LYS A 192 0.86 -17.02 -9.09
C LYS A 192 0.54 -15.71 -9.77
N TRP A 193 0.15 -15.78 -11.04
CA TRP A 193 -0.40 -14.63 -11.74
C TRP A 193 -1.81 -14.27 -11.24
N THR A 194 -2.17 -13.00 -11.41
CA THR A 194 -3.51 -12.45 -11.15
C THR A 194 -3.85 -11.43 -12.23
N LYS A 195 -5.00 -10.75 -12.13
CA LYS A 195 -5.33 -9.57 -12.98
C LYS A 195 -5.30 -9.85 -14.50
N GLY A 196 -5.64 -11.08 -14.89
CA GLY A 196 -5.72 -11.50 -16.29
C GLY A 196 -4.40 -11.99 -16.90
N PHE A 197 -3.29 -11.97 -16.15
CA PHE A 197 -2.04 -12.60 -16.57
C PHE A 197 -2.12 -14.12 -16.42
N SER A 198 -1.51 -14.85 -17.36
CA SER A 198 -1.44 -16.30 -17.36
C SER A 198 -0.24 -16.78 -18.16
N ILE A 199 0.97 -16.59 -17.62
CA ILE A 199 2.24 -17.03 -18.22
C ILE A 199 2.83 -18.10 -17.30
N ASP A 200 2.53 -19.37 -17.60
CA ASP A 200 2.84 -20.51 -16.70
C ASP A 200 4.35 -20.64 -16.43
N GLU A 201 5.19 -20.35 -17.41
CA GLU A 201 6.65 -20.44 -17.31
C GLU A 201 7.28 -19.44 -16.33
N THR A 202 6.65 -18.29 -16.06
CA THR A 202 7.15 -17.32 -15.08
C THR A 202 6.85 -17.75 -13.64
N VAL A 203 5.86 -18.63 -13.43
CA VAL A 203 5.48 -19.08 -12.09
C VAL A 203 6.63 -19.89 -11.47
N GLY A 204 7.05 -19.49 -10.27
CA GLY A 204 8.21 -20.05 -9.58
C GLY A 204 9.56 -19.45 -9.99
N GLN A 205 9.61 -18.57 -11.00
CA GLN A 205 10.84 -17.90 -11.43
C GLN A 205 11.07 -16.60 -10.67
N ASP A 206 12.34 -16.21 -10.55
CA ASP A 206 12.74 -14.91 -9.99
C ASP A 206 12.48 -13.79 -10.99
N VAL A 207 11.50 -12.94 -10.70
CA VAL A 207 11.05 -11.88 -11.61
C VAL A 207 12.08 -10.78 -11.79
N VAL A 208 13.00 -10.61 -10.82
CA VAL A 208 14.13 -9.68 -10.98
C VAL A 208 15.11 -10.24 -12.01
N GLY A 209 15.42 -11.53 -11.93
CA GLY A 209 16.26 -12.22 -12.91
C GLY A 209 15.67 -12.16 -14.33
N GLU A 210 14.36 -12.36 -14.47
CA GLU A 210 13.68 -12.25 -15.77
C GLU A 210 13.78 -10.83 -16.37
N LEU A 211 13.55 -9.80 -15.56
CA LEU A 211 13.71 -8.41 -16.00
C LEU A 211 15.18 -8.08 -16.34
N THR A 212 16.14 -8.55 -15.54
CA THR A 212 17.57 -8.33 -15.80
C THR A 212 17.99 -8.94 -17.13
N LYS A 213 17.61 -10.18 -17.43
CA LYS A 213 17.89 -10.82 -18.73
C LYS A 213 17.31 -10.01 -19.89
N ALA A 214 16.09 -9.49 -19.74
CA ALA A 214 15.45 -8.66 -20.76
C ALA A 214 16.18 -7.33 -20.97
N MET A 215 16.62 -6.66 -19.87
CA MET A 215 17.42 -5.44 -19.95
C MET A 215 18.78 -5.68 -20.65
N GLU A 216 19.42 -6.81 -20.39
CA GLU A 216 20.67 -7.22 -21.07
C GLU A 216 20.46 -7.43 -22.56
N ARG A 217 19.37 -8.11 -22.98
CA ARG A 217 19.04 -8.34 -24.40
C ARG A 217 18.85 -7.04 -25.18
N VAL A 218 18.31 -5.99 -24.55
CA VAL A 218 18.12 -4.67 -25.18
C VAL A 218 19.32 -3.72 -24.98
N GLY A 219 20.38 -4.16 -24.29
CA GLY A 219 21.58 -3.35 -24.04
C GLY A 219 21.37 -2.19 -23.07
N LEU A 220 20.42 -2.30 -22.14
CA LEU A 220 20.12 -1.27 -21.15
C LEU A 220 21.01 -1.44 -19.90
N ASP A 221 21.96 -0.52 -19.69
CA ASP A 221 22.81 -0.50 -18.49
C ASP A 221 22.04 0.00 -17.25
N MET A 222 21.37 -0.94 -16.58
CA MET A 222 20.53 -0.71 -15.42
C MET A 222 20.49 -1.92 -14.48
N ARG A 223 20.48 -1.66 -13.17
CA ARG A 223 20.39 -2.67 -12.11
C ARG A 223 19.08 -2.52 -11.34
N VAL A 224 18.42 -3.64 -11.07
CA VAL A 224 17.31 -3.69 -10.10
C VAL A 224 17.92 -3.64 -8.70
N ALA A 225 17.79 -2.49 -8.03
CA ALA A 225 18.30 -2.29 -6.67
C ALA A 225 17.33 -2.82 -5.61
N ALA A 226 16.02 -2.76 -5.88
CA ALA A 226 14.99 -3.26 -4.98
C ALA A 226 13.78 -3.82 -5.74
N LEU A 227 13.28 -4.98 -5.32
CA LEU A 227 11.97 -5.52 -5.64
C LEU A 227 10.99 -5.06 -4.56
N VAL A 228 9.89 -4.44 -4.96
CA VAL A 228 9.05 -3.64 -4.08
C VAL A 228 7.60 -4.12 -4.12
N ASN A 229 7.00 -4.25 -2.94
CA ASN A 229 5.54 -4.27 -2.81
C ASN A 229 5.03 -2.82 -2.73
N ASP A 230 3.92 -2.52 -3.41
CA ASP A 230 3.30 -1.18 -3.45
C ASP A 230 3.13 -0.52 -2.07
N THR A 231 2.70 -1.28 -1.07
CA THR A 231 2.46 -0.79 0.29
C THR A 231 3.76 -0.45 1.01
N ILE A 232 4.84 -1.21 0.74
CA ILE A 232 6.18 -0.89 1.21
C ILE A 232 6.71 0.37 0.51
N GLY A 233 6.43 0.52 -0.78
CA GLY A 233 6.71 1.75 -1.52
C GLY A 233 6.02 2.97 -0.89
N THR A 234 4.74 2.85 -0.53
CA THR A 234 4.01 3.89 0.21
C THR A 234 4.66 4.21 1.56
N LEU A 235 5.11 3.18 2.30
CA LEU A 235 5.84 3.37 3.55
C LEU A 235 7.15 4.13 3.32
N ALA A 236 7.93 3.75 2.31
CA ALA A 236 9.18 4.39 1.97
C ALA A 236 8.99 5.84 1.51
N GLY A 237 7.98 6.12 0.70
CA GLY A 237 7.61 7.47 0.28
C GLY A 237 7.15 8.35 1.44
N GLY A 238 6.36 7.80 2.36
CA GLY A 238 6.01 8.46 3.61
C GLY A 238 7.26 8.75 4.45
N ARG A 239 8.08 7.73 4.72
CA ARG A 239 9.27 7.83 5.57
C ARG A 239 10.30 8.83 5.05
N TYR A 240 10.47 8.90 3.72
CA TYR A 240 11.31 9.89 3.07
C TYR A 240 10.90 11.30 3.48
N ASN A 241 9.61 11.63 3.47
CA ASN A 241 9.13 12.96 3.80
C ASN A 241 9.01 13.21 5.31
N ASN A 242 8.71 12.17 6.07
CA ASN A 242 8.44 12.26 7.50
C ASN A 242 9.06 11.07 8.27
N PRO A 243 10.08 11.30 9.13
CA PRO A 243 10.77 10.23 9.85
C PRO A 243 9.87 9.49 10.86
N ASP A 244 8.75 10.10 11.27
CA ASP A 244 7.81 9.52 12.23
C ASP A 244 6.85 8.49 11.60
N VAL A 245 6.95 8.22 10.29
CA VAL A 245 6.14 7.20 9.59
C VAL A 245 6.49 5.81 10.08
N VAL A 246 5.53 5.09 10.67
CA VAL A 246 5.74 3.75 11.23
C VAL A 246 4.98 2.65 10.51
N ALA A 247 3.94 3.03 9.76
CA ALA A 247 3.11 2.12 9.00
C ALA A 247 2.62 2.79 7.71
N ALA A 248 2.28 1.97 6.74
CA ALA A 248 1.58 2.36 5.55
C ALA A 248 0.38 1.44 5.29
N VAL A 249 -0.69 2.01 4.75
CA VAL A 249 -1.93 1.30 4.46
C VAL A 249 -2.47 1.71 3.10
N ILE A 250 -2.79 0.71 2.27
CA ILE A 250 -3.52 0.89 1.02
C ILE A 250 -5.01 0.62 1.26
N LEU A 251 -5.86 1.61 0.97
CA LEU A 251 -7.32 1.49 0.91
C LEU A 251 -7.78 1.92 -0.47
N GLY A 252 -7.77 0.98 -1.42
CA GLY A 252 -8.11 1.22 -2.83
C GLY A 252 -9.06 0.15 -3.36
N THR A 253 -8.81 -0.32 -4.58
CA THR A 253 -9.52 -1.49 -5.14
C THR A 253 -9.28 -2.72 -4.27
N GLY A 254 -8.02 -2.97 -3.91
CA GLY A 254 -7.64 -3.92 -2.87
C GLY A 254 -7.27 -3.21 -1.56
N THR A 255 -6.72 -3.96 -0.62
CA THR A 255 -6.18 -3.39 0.62
C THR A 255 -5.00 -4.19 1.14
N ASN A 256 -4.01 -3.48 1.67
CA ASN A 256 -2.86 -4.07 2.32
C ASN A 256 -2.27 -3.10 3.36
N ALA A 257 -1.40 -3.61 4.23
CA ALA A 257 -0.64 -2.81 5.18
C ALA A 257 0.81 -3.29 5.28
N ALA A 258 1.70 -2.34 5.51
CA ALA A 258 3.09 -2.59 5.84
C ALA A 258 3.49 -1.74 7.06
N TYR A 259 4.45 -2.20 7.85
CA TYR A 259 4.93 -1.45 9.00
C TYR A 259 6.38 -1.78 9.34
N VAL A 260 7.00 -0.93 10.16
CA VAL A 260 8.38 -1.09 10.61
C VAL A 260 8.41 -1.87 11.92
N GLU A 261 8.86 -3.12 11.86
CA GLU A 261 9.00 -4.00 13.02
C GLU A 261 10.43 -3.99 13.55
N ARG A 262 10.59 -4.23 14.85
CA ARG A 262 11.91 -4.49 15.44
C ARG A 262 12.41 -5.85 14.97
N ALA A 263 13.55 -5.91 14.29
CA ALA A 263 14.05 -7.13 13.68
C ALA A 263 14.26 -8.28 14.67
N HIS A 264 14.66 -7.98 15.91
CA HIS A 264 14.81 -8.97 16.99
C HIS A 264 13.47 -9.55 17.50
N ALA A 265 12.34 -8.93 17.16
CA ALA A 265 11.01 -9.35 17.55
C ALA A 265 10.32 -10.21 16.46
N ILE A 266 11.09 -10.76 15.51
CA ILE A 266 10.60 -11.62 14.42
C ILE A 266 11.18 -13.04 14.60
N PRO A 267 10.51 -13.94 15.35
CA PRO A 267 11.05 -15.27 15.62
C PRO A 267 11.32 -16.13 14.37
N LYS A 268 10.56 -15.95 13.29
CA LYS A 268 10.79 -16.68 12.04
C LYS A 268 12.00 -16.19 11.23
N TRP A 269 12.56 -15.03 11.57
CA TRP A 269 13.77 -14.48 10.94
C TRP A 269 15.01 -15.04 11.60
N HIS A 270 15.84 -15.71 10.80
CA HIS A 270 17.11 -16.31 11.24
C HIS A 270 18.33 -15.71 10.51
N GLY A 271 18.11 -14.71 9.66
CA GLY A 271 19.17 -14.02 8.95
C GLY A 271 19.90 -13.01 9.84
N LEU A 272 20.88 -12.32 9.26
CA LEU A 272 21.59 -11.25 9.96
C LEU A 272 20.63 -10.15 10.36
N LEU A 273 20.81 -9.60 11.56
CA LEU A 273 20.04 -8.45 11.98
C LEU A 273 20.48 -7.22 11.18
N PRO A 274 19.53 -6.43 10.69
CA PRO A 274 19.84 -5.19 9.99
C PRO A 274 20.53 -4.19 10.91
N LYS A 275 21.40 -3.33 10.34
CA LYS A 275 22.15 -2.32 11.11
C LYS A 275 21.23 -1.34 11.86
N SER A 276 20.08 -1.02 11.26
CA SER A 276 19.04 -0.15 11.86
C SER A 276 18.33 -0.81 13.05
N GLY A 277 18.37 -2.14 13.16
CA GLY A 277 17.52 -2.91 14.07
C GLY A 277 16.06 -3.02 13.60
N ASP A 278 15.72 -2.44 12.46
CA ASP A 278 14.37 -2.36 11.90
C ASP A 278 14.23 -3.26 10.67
N MET A 279 13.06 -3.87 10.51
CA MET A 279 12.69 -4.67 9.35
C MET A 279 11.29 -4.29 8.90
N VAL A 280 11.13 -3.92 7.63
CA VAL A 280 9.79 -3.65 7.09
C VAL A 280 9.06 -4.98 6.86
N ILE A 281 7.82 -5.06 7.34
CA ILE A 281 6.94 -6.20 7.15
C ILE A 281 5.81 -5.83 6.22
N ASN A 282 5.61 -6.61 5.15
CA ASN A 282 4.37 -6.60 4.39
C ASN A 282 3.38 -7.58 5.04
N MET A 283 2.27 -7.08 5.56
CA MET A 283 1.33 -7.89 6.34
C MET A 283 0.49 -8.83 5.48
N GLU A 284 0.19 -8.45 4.23
CA GLU A 284 -0.84 -9.09 3.40
C GLU A 284 -2.17 -9.21 4.16
N TRP A 285 -2.58 -8.09 4.78
CA TRP A 285 -3.62 -8.09 5.81
C TRP A 285 -5.03 -8.37 5.31
N GLY A 286 -5.23 -8.39 3.98
CA GLY A 286 -6.52 -8.64 3.37
C GLY A 286 -7.07 -10.02 3.75
N ASN A 287 -6.17 -10.96 4.08
CA ASN A 287 -6.51 -12.31 4.51
C ASN A 287 -6.80 -12.44 6.01
N PHE A 288 -6.73 -11.35 6.79
CA PHE A 288 -7.11 -11.35 8.20
C PHE A 288 -8.53 -11.90 8.37
N ARG A 289 -8.73 -12.72 9.41
CA ARG A 289 -10.03 -13.28 9.77
C ARG A 289 -10.13 -13.40 11.28
N SER A 290 -11.28 -13.03 11.81
CA SER A 290 -11.61 -13.16 13.23
C SER A 290 -13.09 -13.41 13.41
N SER A 291 -13.47 -14.11 14.48
CA SER A 291 -14.88 -14.24 14.90
C SER A 291 -15.51 -12.90 15.29
N HIS A 292 -14.70 -11.87 15.54
CA HIS A 292 -15.17 -10.52 15.86
C HIS A 292 -15.57 -9.71 14.62
N LEU A 293 -15.26 -10.20 13.41
CA LEU A 293 -15.71 -9.55 12.17
C LEU A 293 -17.24 -9.69 12.02
N PRO A 294 -17.98 -8.58 11.83
CA PRO A 294 -19.44 -8.59 11.69
C PRO A 294 -19.86 -9.02 10.28
N LEU A 295 -19.62 -10.29 9.95
CA LEU A 295 -20.00 -10.89 8.68
C LEU A 295 -21.53 -11.07 8.61
N THR A 296 -22.09 -10.74 7.46
CA THR A 296 -23.50 -10.92 7.13
C THR A 296 -23.68 -12.08 6.14
N GLU A 297 -24.92 -12.48 5.89
CA GLU A 297 -25.23 -13.45 4.83
C GLU A 297 -24.74 -12.99 3.44
N TYR A 298 -24.70 -11.67 3.21
CA TYR A 298 -24.24 -11.10 1.93
C TYR A 298 -22.73 -11.25 1.76
N ASP A 299 -21.97 -11.09 2.85
CA ASP A 299 -20.51 -11.30 2.85
C ASP A 299 -20.19 -12.79 2.65
N HIS A 300 -20.96 -13.68 3.29
CA HIS A 300 -20.80 -15.13 3.09
C HIS A 300 -21.12 -15.57 1.65
N ALA A 301 -22.19 -15.06 1.06
CA ALA A 301 -22.53 -15.36 -0.33
C ALA A 301 -21.48 -14.78 -1.30
N LEU A 302 -21.02 -13.55 -1.05
CA LEU A 302 -19.94 -12.92 -1.82
C LEU A 302 -18.66 -13.75 -1.77
N ASP A 303 -18.26 -14.21 -0.58
CA ASP A 303 -17.08 -15.05 -0.42
C ASP A 303 -17.21 -16.40 -1.15
N ALA A 304 -18.35 -17.07 -0.98
CA ALA A 304 -18.61 -18.37 -1.60
C ALA A 304 -18.61 -18.32 -3.15
N GLU A 305 -19.05 -17.20 -3.73
CA GLU A 305 -19.07 -16.97 -5.19
C GLU A 305 -17.77 -16.33 -5.72
N SER A 306 -16.82 -16.01 -4.85
CA SER A 306 -15.55 -15.38 -5.24
C SER A 306 -14.58 -16.38 -5.89
N LEU A 307 -13.53 -15.86 -6.54
CA LEU A 307 -12.44 -16.70 -7.10
C LEU A 307 -11.61 -17.41 -6.02
N ASN A 308 -11.70 -16.96 -4.76
CA ASN A 308 -10.93 -17.45 -3.64
C ASN A 308 -11.79 -17.57 -2.36
N PRO A 309 -12.75 -18.52 -2.33
CA PRO A 309 -13.62 -18.71 -1.18
C PRO A 309 -12.83 -19.03 0.10
N GLY A 310 -13.17 -18.38 1.20
CA GLY A 310 -12.50 -18.54 2.50
C GLY A 310 -11.20 -17.76 2.65
N GLU A 311 -10.75 -17.05 1.61
CA GLU A 311 -9.57 -16.17 1.62
C GLU A 311 -9.97 -14.70 1.49
N GLN A 312 -9.05 -13.80 1.83
CA GLN A 312 -9.22 -12.35 1.68
C GLN A 312 -10.48 -11.79 2.38
N ILE A 313 -10.86 -12.38 3.53
CA ILE A 313 -12.10 -12.04 4.23
C ILE A 313 -12.11 -10.57 4.68
N PHE A 314 -11.00 -10.07 5.22
CA PHE A 314 -10.91 -8.66 5.62
C PHE A 314 -10.96 -7.72 4.42
N GLU A 315 -10.25 -8.03 3.33
CA GLU A 315 -10.32 -7.27 2.08
C GLU A 315 -11.75 -7.21 1.52
N LYS A 316 -12.45 -8.35 1.48
CA LYS A 316 -13.85 -8.44 1.04
C LYS A 316 -14.81 -7.56 1.84
N MET A 317 -14.46 -7.22 3.08
CA MET A 317 -15.27 -6.35 3.94
C MET A 317 -14.95 -4.86 3.79
N ILE A 318 -13.71 -4.49 3.46
CA ILE A 318 -13.24 -3.09 3.57
C ILE A 318 -12.81 -2.46 2.24
N SER A 319 -12.45 -3.24 1.22
CA SER A 319 -11.83 -2.71 0.00
C SER A 319 -12.84 -2.28 -1.06
N GLY A 320 -12.41 -1.37 -1.93
CA GLY A 320 -13.22 -0.72 -2.93
C GLY A 320 -13.73 -1.66 -4.03
N MET A 321 -13.14 -2.85 -4.19
CA MET A 321 -13.68 -3.87 -5.08
C MET A 321 -15.05 -4.38 -4.60
N TYR A 322 -15.26 -4.46 -3.28
CA TYR A 322 -16.37 -5.23 -2.70
C TYR A 322 -17.47 -4.37 -2.07
N LEU A 323 -17.20 -3.13 -1.65
CA LEU A 323 -18.22 -2.29 -0.99
C LEU A 323 -19.51 -2.15 -1.84
N GLY A 324 -19.36 -1.85 -3.14
CA GLY A 324 -20.49 -1.74 -4.05
C GLY A 324 -21.20 -3.08 -4.33
N GLU A 325 -20.45 -4.20 -4.31
CA GLU A 325 -21.02 -5.54 -4.49
C GLU A 325 -21.87 -5.96 -3.29
N VAL A 326 -21.46 -5.61 -2.06
CA VAL A 326 -22.28 -5.83 -0.85
C VAL A 326 -23.59 -5.04 -0.98
N VAL A 327 -23.54 -3.76 -1.34
CA VAL A 327 -24.76 -2.94 -1.56
C VAL A 327 -25.66 -3.57 -2.65
N ARG A 328 -25.08 -4.03 -3.76
CA ARG A 328 -25.82 -4.70 -4.84
C ARG A 328 -26.54 -5.95 -4.34
N ARG A 329 -25.89 -6.78 -3.52
CA ARG A 329 -26.50 -8.00 -2.95
C ARG A 329 -27.68 -7.69 -2.03
N VAL A 330 -27.56 -6.68 -1.17
CA VAL A 330 -28.69 -6.26 -0.32
C VAL A 330 -29.84 -5.73 -1.17
N LEU A 331 -29.55 -4.91 -2.17
CA LEU A 331 -30.55 -4.40 -3.12
C LEU A 331 -31.24 -5.52 -3.89
N LEU A 332 -30.50 -6.55 -4.31
CA LEU A 332 -31.05 -7.71 -5.00
C LEU A 332 -32.05 -8.45 -4.11
N LYS A 333 -31.70 -8.70 -2.85
CA LYS A 333 -32.62 -9.32 -1.88
C LYS A 333 -33.87 -8.47 -1.64
N MET A 334 -33.72 -7.15 -1.53
CA MET A 334 -34.87 -6.23 -1.43
C MET A 334 -35.73 -6.22 -2.70
N ALA A 335 -35.14 -6.39 -3.88
CA ALA A 335 -35.88 -6.51 -5.13
C ALA A 335 -36.69 -7.82 -5.18
N GLU A 336 -36.06 -8.94 -4.81
CA GLU A 336 -36.66 -10.27 -4.86
C GLU A 336 -37.75 -10.48 -3.79
N GLU A 337 -37.49 -10.08 -2.55
CA GLU A 337 -38.38 -10.38 -1.42
C GLU A 337 -39.36 -9.25 -1.09
N ALA A 338 -38.99 -8.01 -1.41
CA ALA A 338 -39.75 -6.83 -1.04
C ALA A 338 -40.27 -6.04 -2.25
N ALA A 339 -39.92 -6.45 -3.48
CA ALA A 339 -40.34 -5.77 -4.72
C ALA A 339 -40.09 -4.26 -4.66
N ILE A 340 -38.94 -3.85 -4.09
CA ILE A 340 -38.60 -2.44 -3.88
C ILE A 340 -38.57 -1.65 -5.19
N PHE A 341 -38.23 -2.29 -6.30
CA PHE A 341 -38.17 -1.70 -7.65
C PHE A 341 -39.38 -2.03 -8.54
N GLY A 342 -40.42 -2.66 -8.01
CA GLY A 342 -41.54 -3.21 -8.79
C GLY A 342 -41.66 -4.73 -8.63
N ASP A 343 -42.63 -5.33 -9.33
CA ASP A 343 -42.85 -6.78 -9.28
C ASP A 343 -41.72 -7.57 -9.98
N ASP A 344 -41.01 -6.96 -10.93
CA ASP A 344 -39.88 -7.55 -11.63
C ASP A 344 -38.54 -7.07 -11.07
N VAL A 345 -37.60 -8.00 -10.91
CA VAL A 345 -36.22 -7.69 -10.50
C VAL A 345 -35.46 -7.07 -11.69
N PRO A 346 -34.86 -5.87 -11.53
CA PRO A 346 -34.09 -5.24 -12.60
C PRO A 346 -32.95 -6.16 -13.11
N PRO A 347 -32.87 -6.49 -14.41
CA PRO A 347 -31.90 -7.46 -14.93
C PRO A 347 -30.44 -7.07 -14.63
N LYS A 348 -30.09 -5.79 -14.75
CA LYS A 348 -28.74 -5.28 -14.46
C LYS A 348 -28.33 -5.49 -13.00
N LEU A 349 -29.28 -5.51 -12.06
CA LEU A 349 -29.00 -5.74 -10.64
C LEU A 349 -28.47 -7.15 -10.36
N LYS A 350 -28.72 -8.12 -11.26
CA LYS A 350 -28.22 -9.50 -11.16
C LYS A 350 -26.76 -9.66 -11.60
N ILE A 351 -26.18 -8.64 -12.24
CA ILE A 351 -24.80 -8.69 -12.75
C ILE A 351 -23.83 -8.42 -11.59
N PRO A 352 -22.96 -9.38 -11.22
CA PRO A 352 -21.96 -9.16 -10.17
C PRO A 352 -21.06 -7.96 -10.47
N PHE A 353 -20.69 -7.21 -9.44
CA PHE A 353 -19.77 -6.06 -9.51
C PHE A 353 -20.20 -4.89 -10.42
N ILE A 354 -21.46 -4.87 -10.89
CA ILE A 354 -21.99 -3.75 -11.71
C ILE A 354 -22.01 -2.42 -10.93
N LEU A 355 -22.23 -2.50 -9.61
CA LEU A 355 -22.18 -1.35 -8.71
C LEU A 355 -20.77 -1.24 -8.12
N ARG A 356 -19.99 -0.27 -8.58
CA ARG A 356 -18.61 -0.03 -8.15
C ARG A 356 -18.53 1.08 -7.10
N THR A 357 -17.44 1.12 -6.34
CA THR A 357 -17.20 2.11 -5.30
C THR A 357 -17.32 3.58 -5.75
N PRO A 358 -16.85 4.01 -6.94
CA PRO A 358 -17.10 5.39 -7.39
C PRO A 358 -18.59 5.72 -7.55
N HIS A 359 -19.43 4.73 -7.90
CA HIS A 359 -20.88 4.90 -7.97
C HIS A 359 -21.46 5.07 -6.56
N MET A 360 -21.01 4.23 -5.61
CA MET A 360 -21.40 4.30 -4.20
C MET A 360 -20.99 5.64 -3.57
N SER A 361 -19.76 6.10 -3.82
CA SER A 361 -19.28 7.41 -3.36
C SER A 361 -20.16 8.54 -3.90
N ALA A 362 -20.48 8.54 -5.20
CA ALA A 362 -21.36 9.55 -5.79
C ALA A 362 -22.78 9.53 -5.19
N ILE A 363 -23.35 8.36 -4.93
CA ILE A 363 -24.64 8.19 -4.25
C ILE A 363 -24.57 8.75 -2.82
N HIS A 364 -23.50 8.43 -2.10
CA HIS A 364 -23.37 8.76 -0.69
C HIS A 364 -23.09 10.25 -0.45
N HIS A 365 -22.45 10.94 -1.39
CA HIS A 365 -22.21 12.39 -1.33
C HIS A 365 -23.38 13.25 -1.87
N ASP A 366 -24.47 12.65 -2.33
CA ASP A 366 -25.61 13.40 -2.82
C ASP A 366 -26.34 14.11 -1.67
N THR A 367 -26.20 15.43 -1.62
CA THR A 367 -26.87 16.31 -0.64
C THR A 367 -28.08 17.03 -1.22
N SER A 368 -28.48 16.71 -2.46
CA SER A 368 -29.65 17.35 -3.08
C SER A 368 -30.94 16.96 -2.36
N PRO A 369 -31.92 17.89 -2.20
CA PRO A 369 -33.14 17.62 -1.44
C PRO A 369 -33.96 16.43 -1.96
N ASP A 370 -33.88 16.18 -3.27
CA ASP A 370 -34.56 15.08 -3.94
C ASP A 370 -33.66 13.86 -4.18
N LEU A 371 -32.36 13.92 -3.86
CA LEU A 371 -31.38 12.86 -4.17
C LEU A 371 -31.31 12.57 -5.68
N LYS A 372 -31.12 13.62 -6.49
CA LYS A 372 -31.10 13.54 -7.96
C LYS A 372 -29.93 12.69 -8.48
N VAL A 373 -28.75 12.80 -7.89
CA VAL A 373 -27.56 12.01 -8.30
C VAL A 373 -27.82 10.54 -8.03
N VAL A 374 -28.46 10.19 -6.91
CA VAL A 374 -28.87 8.80 -6.63
C VAL A 374 -29.79 8.27 -7.74
N GLY A 375 -30.82 9.04 -8.11
CA GLY A 375 -31.72 8.68 -9.21
C GLY A 375 -31.00 8.48 -10.54
N THR A 376 -30.11 9.41 -10.90
CA THR A 376 -29.28 9.33 -12.11
C THR A 376 -28.39 8.09 -12.12
N LYS A 377 -27.68 7.80 -11.03
CA LYS A 377 -26.81 6.61 -10.95
C LYS A 377 -27.60 5.31 -11.05
N LEU A 378 -28.76 5.21 -10.41
CA LEU A 378 -29.62 4.02 -10.52
C LEU A 378 -30.14 3.84 -11.94
N LYS A 379 -30.48 4.93 -12.64
CA LYS A 379 -30.89 4.89 -14.03
C LYS A 379 -29.74 4.45 -14.94
N ASP A 380 -28.57 5.08 -14.83
CA ASP A 380 -27.46 4.87 -15.76
C ASP A 380 -26.80 3.49 -15.58
N ILE A 381 -26.75 2.97 -14.35
CA ILE A 381 -26.03 1.73 -14.02
C ILE A 381 -26.95 0.52 -14.04
N LEU A 382 -28.15 0.68 -13.46
CA LEU A 382 -29.08 -0.42 -13.20
C LEU A 382 -30.33 -0.37 -14.08
N GLU A 383 -30.48 0.67 -14.92
CA GLU A 383 -31.67 0.92 -15.76
C GLU A 383 -32.96 1.13 -14.94
N ILE A 384 -32.82 1.57 -13.67
CA ILE A 384 -33.94 1.82 -12.76
C ILE A 384 -34.34 3.30 -12.82
N SER A 385 -35.42 3.61 -13.56
CA SER A 385 -35.84 5.01 -13.78
C SER A 385 -36.91 5.53 -12.80
N ASN A 386 -37.76 4.66 -12.24
CA ASN A 386 -38.91 5.06 -11.43
C ASN A 386 -38.59 5.04 -9.91
N THR A 387 -37.67 5.88 -9.45
CA THR A 387 -37.22 5.89 -8.05
C THR A 387 -37.90 6.99 -7.22
N SER A 388 -38.60 6.60 -6.16
CA SER A 388 -39.17 7.55 -5.19
C SER A 388 -38.06 8.14 -4.30
N LEU A 389 -38.28 9.32 -3.72
CA LEU A 389 -37.34 9.91 -2.74
C LEU A 389 -37.10 8.95 -1.56
N LYS A 390 -38.15 8.26 -1.10
CA LYS A 390 -38.07 7.29 0.01
C LYS A 390 -37.13 6.14 -0.33
N MET A 391 -37.22 5.60 -1.55
CA MET A 391 -36.32 4.56 -2.04
C MET A 391 -34.88 5.05 -2.15
N ARG A 392 -34.68 6.25 -2.68
CA ARG A 392 -33.34 6.85 -2.79
C ARG A 392 -32.68 7.03 -1.41
N ARG A 393 -33.45 7.41 -0.38
CA ARG A 393 -32.96 7.48 1.01
C ARG A 393 -32.48 6.12 1.55
N VAL A 394 -33.25 5.06 1.34
CA VAL A 394 -32.85 3.69 1.73
C VAL A 394 -31.54 3.28 1.06
N ILE A 395 -31.33 3.67 -0.21
CA ILE A 395 -30.11 3.34 -0.94
C ILE A 395 -28.91 4.12 -0.41
N VAL A 396 -29.09 5.39 -0.04
CA VAL A 396 -28.05 6.18 0.65
C VAL A 396 -27.72 5.55 2.00
N GLU A 397 -28.71 5.11 2.77
CA GLU A 397 -28.54 4.44 4.07
C GLU A 397 -27.78 3.12 3.94
N LEU A 398 -28.06 2.31 2.92
CA LEU A 398 -27.26 1.11 2.62
C LEU A 398 -25.80 1.44 2.30
N CYS A 399 -25.56 2.52 1.54
CA CYS A 399 -24.21 2.97 1.25
C CYS A 399 -23.50 3.44 2.53
N ASP A 400 -24.20 4.13 3.42
CA ASP A 400 -23.67 4.58 4.70
C ASP A 400 -23.28 3.40 5.60
N ILE A 401 -24.17 2.41 5.77
CA ILE A 401 -23.90 1.20 6.57
C ILE A 401 -22.64 0.48 6.08
N VAL A 402 -22.52 0.25 4.77
CA VAL A 402 -21.38 -0.48 4.20
C VAL A 402 -20.08 0.33 4.30
N ALA A 403 -20.12 1.63 3.97
CA ALA A 403 -18.94 2.49 4.04
C ALA A 403 -18.46 2.66 5.50
N THR A 404 -19.39 2.91 6.43
CA THR A 404 -19.10 3.04 7.85
C THR A 404 -18.52 1.76 8.43
N ARG A 405 -19.08 0.58 8.11
CA ARG A 405 -18.51 -0.70 8.51
C ARG A 405 -17.07 -0.87 7.99
N GLY A 406 -16.84 -0.63 6.70
CA GLY A 406 -15.52 -0.76 6.09
C GLY A 406 -14.48 0.18 6.71
N ALA A 407 -14.84 1.45 6.89
CA ALA A 407 -13.98 2.48 7.48
C ALA A 407 -13.62 2.15 8.94
N ARG A 408 -14.62 1.75 9.74
CA ARG A 408 -14.45 1.39 11.15
C ARG A 408 -13.57 0.14 11.35
N LEU A 409 -13.74 -0.86 10.49
CA LEU A 409 -12.87 -2.04 10.49
C LEU A 409 -11.43 -1.71 10.05
N SER A 410 -11.27 -0.83 9.07
CA SER A 410 -9.94 -0.34 8.64
C SER A 410 -9.22 0.38 9.79
N ALA A 411 -9.93 1.24 10.52
CA ALA A 411 -9.41 1.90 11.73
C ALA A 411 -8.98 0.89 12.80
N ALA A 412 -9.78 -0.15 13.07
CA ALA A 412 -9.38 -1.21 14.01
C ALA A 412 -8.13 -1.98 13.55
N GLY A 413 -7.97 -2.22 12.25
CA GLY A 413 -6.75 -2.81 11.69
C GLY A 413 -5.51 -1.95 11.95
N ILE A 414 -5.62 -0.63 11.72
CA ILE A 414 -4.54 0.34 12.01
C ILE A 414 -4.22 0.36 13.51
N VAL A 415 -5.23 0.37 14.38
CA VAL A 415 -5.01 0.28 15.85
C VAL A 415 -4.31 -1.01 16.21
N GLY A 416 -4.63 -2.14 15.56
CA GLY A 416 -3.91 -3.41 15.75
C GLY A 416 -2.39 -3.30 15.47
N ILE A 417 -2.01 -2.52 14.45
CA ILE A 417 -0.60 -2.22 14.14
C ILE A 417 0.00 -1.30 15.21
N LEU A 418 -0.69 -0.23 15.61
CA LEU A 418 -0.21 0.69 16.65
C LEU A 418 0.01 -0.04 17.98
N LYS A 419 -0.92 -0.93 18.37
CA LYS A 419 -0.79 -1.82 19.51
C LYS A 419 0.43 -2.73 19.41
N LYS A 420 0.65 -3.34 18.23
CA LYS A 420 1.81 -4.20 17.99
C LYS A 420 3.14 -3.46 18.20
N LEU A 421 3.15 -2.16 17.91
CA LEU A 421 4.28 -1.26 18.09
C LEU A 421 4.36 -0.64 19.50
N GLY A 422 3.36 -0.84 20.36
CA GLY A 422 3.26 -0.19 21.66
C GLY A 422 3.07 1.34 21.56
N ARG A 423 2.37 1.78 20.51
CA ARG A 423 2.04 3.18 20.19
C ARG A 423 0.57 3.52 20.42
N ASP A 424 -0.16 2.64 21.11
CA ASP A 424 -1.57 2.80 21.50
C ASP A 424 -1.74 3.39 22.91
N THR A 425 -0.64 3.70 23.60
CA THR A 425 -0.63 4.30 24.95
C THR A 425 0.42 5.41 25.04
N VAL A 426 0.15 6.45 25.82
CA VAL A 426 1.15 7.46 26.17
C VAL A 426 2.10 6.88 27.23
N LYS A 427 3.41 6.97 27.00
CA LYS A 427 4.42 6.67 28.02
C LYS A 427 4.87 7.98 28.67
N ASP A 428 4.96 8.00 30.00
CA ASP A 428 5.42 9.16 30.75
C ASP A 428 6.80 9.62 30.24
N GLY A 429 6.86 10.84 29.70
CA GLY A 429 8.09 11.47 29.21
C GLY A 429 8.39 11.33 27.70
N GLU A 430 7.65 10.50 26.95
CA GLU A 430 7.87 10.29 25.51
C GLU A 430 6.63 10.68 24.68
N LYS A 431 6.58 11.91 24.16
CA LYS A 431 5.63 12.29 23.10
C LYS A 431 6.16 11.83 21.75
N GLN A 432 6.16 10.51 21.52
CA GLN A 432 6.60 9.98 20.23
C GLN A 432 5.46 10.06 19.21
N LYS A 433 5.61 10.96 18.23
CA LYS A 433 4.70 11.02 17.09
C LYS A 433 4.75 9.71 16.30
N SER A 434 3.60 9.31 15.79
CA SER A 434 3.46 8.13 14.93
C SER A 434 2.63 8.51 13.73
N VAL A 435 3.24 8.42 12.55
CA VAL A 435 2.56 8.73 11.30
C VAL A 435 2.18 7.43 10.59
N VAL A 436 0.96 7.35 10.10
CA VAL A 436 0.50 6.28 9.22
C VAL A 436 0.30 6.88 7.83
N ALA A 437 1.09 6.42 6.88
CA ALA A 437 0.97 6.80 5.48
C ALA A 437 -0.19 6.04 4.83
N LEU A 438 -1.15 6.72 4.23
CA LEU A 438 -2.26 6.10 3.50
C LEU A 438 -2.23 6.44 2.03
N ASP A 439 -2.60 5.47 1.21
CA ASP A 439 -2.81 5.62 -0.23
C ASP A 439 -4.07 4.82 -0.65
N GLY A 440 -4.55 5.06 -1.86
CA GLY A 440 -5.64 4.36 -2.48
C GLY A 440 -6.94 5.18 -2.58
N GLY A 441 -7.69 4.90 -3.64
CA GLY A 441 -8.84 5.71 -4.03
C GLY A 441 -10.01 5.74 -3.02
N LEU A 442 -10.12 4.79 -2.08
CA LEU A 442 -11.10 4.90 -0.99
C LEU A 442 -10.71 6.04 -0.06
N TYR A 443 -9.46 6.06 0.41
CA TYR A 443 -9.00 7.08 1.34
C TYR A 443 -8.86 8.46 0.66
N GLU A 444 -8.38 8.49 -0.59
CA GLU A 444 -8.17 9.75 -1.31
C GLU A 444 -9.48 10.44 -1.72
N HIS A 445 -10.41 9.69 -2.33
CA HIS A 445 -11.57 10.27 -3.00
C HIS A 445 -12.91 10.05 -2.28
N TYR A 446 -13.04 9.01 -1.45
CA TYR A 446 -14.28 8.74 -0.72
C TYR A 446 -14.26 9.47 0.64
N THR A 447 -14.48 10.80 0.62
CA THR A 447 -14.28 11.65 1.81
C THR A 447 -15.07 11.21 3.04
N LYS A 448 -16.33 10.76 2.88
CA LYS A 448 -17.11 10.17 3.99
C LYS A 448 -16.47 8.93 4.62
N PHE A 449 -15.86 8.06 3.81
CA PHE A 449 -15.13 6.89 4.31
C PHE A 449 -13.89 7.32 5.10
N ARG A 450 -13.11 8.25 4.55
CA ARG A 450 -11.93 8.83 5.22
C ARG A 450 -12.28 9.44 6.58
N THR A 451 -13.27 10.34 6.62
CA THR A 451 -13.69 11.00 7.86
C THR A 451 -14.21 10.00 8.90
N CYS A 452 -14.96 8.97 8.47
CA CYS A 452 -15.40 7.91 9.37
C CYS A 452 -14.22 7.11 9.95
N MET A 453 -13.24 6.76 9.13
CA MET A 453 -12.05 6.01 9.55
C MET A 453 -11.23 6.82 10.56
N GLU A 454 -10.90 8.07 10.24
CA GLU A 454 -10.12 8.96 11.12
C GLU A 454 -10.85 9.25 12.44
N GLY A 455 -12.16 9.53 12.39
CA GLY A 455 -12.95 9.72 13.61
C GLY A 455 -12.98 8.46 14.49
N THR A 456 -13.06 7.29 13.86
CA THR A 456 -13.06 6.01 14.58
C THR A 456 -11.68 5.69 15.19
N LEU A 457 -10.58 6.09 14.55
CA LEU A 457 -9.25 6.01 15.15
C LEU A 457 -9.19 6.83 16.45
N GLY A 458 -9.69 8.06 16.43
CA GLY A 458 -9.80 8.90 17.62
C GLY A 458 -10.65 8.25 18.73
N GLU A 459 -11.81 7.68 18.39
CA GLU A 459 -12.66 6.96 19.36
C GLU A 459 -11.97 5.73 19.98
N LEU A 460 -11.16 5.00 19.20
CA LEU A 460 -10.52 3.77 19.66
C LEU A 460 -9.30 4.04 20.57
N LEU A 461 -8.51 5.05 20.22
CA LEU A 461 -7.27 5.41 20.91
C LEU A 461 -7.52 6.32 22.12
N GLY A 462 -8.59 7.12 22.09
CA GLY A 462 -8.80 8.20 23.03
C GLY A 462 -8.00 9.45 22.67
N GLU A 463 -8.47 10.60 23.14
CA GLU A 463 -7.97 11.93 22.75
C GLU A 463 -6.45 12.07 23.00
N GLU A 464 -5.99 11.68 24.18
CA GLU A 464 -4.58 11.82 24.59
C GLU A 464 -3.58 11.06 23.69
N VAL A 465 -3.93 9.84 23.28
CA VAL A 465 -3.09 9.04 22.40
C VAL A 465 -3.21 9.54 20.96
N PHE A 466 -4.43 9.86 20.53
CA PHE A 466 -4.72 10.29 19.16
C PHE A 466 -4.01 11.60 18.78
N GLU A 467 -3.75 12.51 19.74
CA GLU A 467 -2.95 13.72 19.51
C GLU A 467 -1.52 13.43 18.98
N ASN A 468 -0.99 12.23 19.24
CA ASN A 468 0.34 11.80 18.78
C ASN A 468 0.28 11.00 17.47
N ILE A 469 -0.91 10.73 16.94
CA ILE A 469 -1.11 9.98 15.69
C ILE A 469 -1.42 10.95 14.56
N VAL A 470 -0.67 10.83 13.47
CA VAL A 470 -0.91 11.60 12.24
C VAL A 470 -1.23 10.63 11.11
N ILE A 471 -2.25 10.95 10.35
CA ILE A 471 -2.68 10.18 9.17
C ILE A 471 -2.35 11.05 7.96
N GLU A 472 -1.41 10.59 7.12
CA GLU A 472 -0.91 11.37 5.98
C GLU A 472 -1.21 10.66 4.67
N LEU A 473 -1.70 11.41 3.68
CA LEU A 473 -1.82 10.91 2.32
C LEU A 473 -0.43 10.81 1.69
N SER A 474 0.00 9.59 1.32
CA SER A 474 1.27 9.32 0.65
C SER A 474 0.99 8.78 -0.75
N ASN A 475 0.91 9.69 -1.72
CA ASN A 475 0.64 9.34 -3.10
C ASN A 475 1.86 8.71 -3.78
N ASP A 476 1.60 7.84 -4.75
CA ASP A 476 2.59 7.34 -5.69
C ASP A 476 3.63 6.38 -5.06
N GLY A 477 3.20 5.58 -4.09
CA GLY A 477 4.06 4.60 -3.40
C GLY A 477 4.68 3.57 -4.34
N SER A 478 3.92 3.05 -5.30
CA SER A 478 4.41 2.10 -6.30
C SER A 478 5.42 2.72 -7.29
N GLY A 479 5.41 4.04 -7.45
CA GLY A 479 6.33 4.76 -8.32
C GLY A 479 7.49 5.39 -7.55
N ILE A 480 7.26 6.56 -6.94
CA ILE A 480 8.29 7.31 -6.21
C ILE A 480 8.85 6.48 -5.07
N GLY A 481 7.99 5.79 -4.32
CA GLY A 481 8.43 4.93 -3.21
C GLY A 481 9.43 3.86 -3.62
N ALA A 482 9.23 3.25 -4.79
CA ALA A 482 10.17 2.28 -5.34
C ALA A 482 11.50 2.91 -5.77
N ALA A 483 11.47 4.09 -6.38
CA ALA A 483 12.69 4.83 -6.73
C ALA A 483 13.47 5.24 -5.48
N LEU A 484 12.78 5.61 -4.40
CA LEU A 484 13.38 5.93 -3.11
C LEU A 484 13.97 4.69 -2.42
N LEU A 485 13.34 3.52 -2.56
CA LEU A 485 13.92 2.25 -2.09
C LEU A 485 15.17 1.87 -2.88
N ALA A 486 15.18 2.10 -4.20
CA ALA A 486 16.40 1.97 -4.99
C ALA A 486 17.50 2.92 -4.51
N ALA A 487 17.16 4.15 -4.13
CA ALA A 487 18.10 5.13 -3.61
C ALA A 487 18.70 4.75 -2.24
N SER A 488 17.86 4.30 -1.31
CA SER A 488 18.27 3.86 0.03
C SER A 488 19.01 2.51 0.04
N HIS A 489 18.99 1.77 -1.08
CA HIS A 489 19.77 0.55 -1.30
C HIS A 489 20.78 0.71 -2.45
N SER A 490 21.14 1.96 -2.76
CA SER A 490 22.08 2.28 -3.81
C SER A 490 23.45 1.70 -3.48
N GLN A 491 24.09 1.06 -4.47
CA GLN A 491 25.47 0.59 -4.33
C GLN A 491 26.49 1.73 -4.18
N TYR A 492 26.05 2.98 -4.34
CA TYR A 492 26.91 4.17 -4.25
C TYR A 492 26.79 4.92 -2.91
N LEU A 493 26.01 4.42 -1.94
CA LEU A 493 25.82 5.04 -0.62
C LEU A 493 27.13 5.20 0.16
N GLU A 494 27.98 4.17 0.17
CA GLU A 494 29.25 4.19 0.92
C GLU A 494 30.31 5.11 0.30
N ASN A 495 30.23 5.35 -1.01
CA ASN A 495 31.18 6.22 -1.71
C ASN A 495 30.96 7.72 -1.43
N ILE A 496 29.77 8.13 -0.98
CA ILE A 496 29.48 9.54 -0.70
C ILE A 496 30.20 9.99 0.57
N PHE A 497 30.25 9.15 1.61
CA PHE A 497 30.98 9.47 2.85
C PHE A 497 32.48 9.58 2.61
N MET A 498 33.03 8.66 1.81
CA MET A 498 34.44 8.67 1.39
C MET A 498 34.77 9.90 0.53
N HIS A 499 33.87 10.29 -0.39
CA HIS A 499 34.08 11.46 -1.26
C HIS A 499 33.94 12.78 -0.50
N LEU A 500 33.00 12.88 0.46
CA LEU A 500 32.86 14.03 1.34
C LEU A 500 34.06 14.16 2.30
N MET A 501 34.58 13.06 2.85
CA MET A 501 35.83 13.11 3.62
C MET A 501 37.01 13.58 2.74
N ILE A 502 37.12 13.12 1.49
CA ILE A 502 38.16 13.61 0.59
C ILE A 502 37.99 15.12 0.29
N GLN A 503 36.75 15.60 0.10
CA GLN A 503 36.50 17.02 -0.20
C GLN A 503 36.66 17.94 1.02
N GLU A 504 36.29 17.51 2.22
CA GLU A 504 36.49 18.28 3.46
C GLU A 504 37.94 18.24 3.96
N PHE A 505 38.66 17.13 3.77
CA PHE A 505 40.04 16.97 4.23
C PHE A 505 41.12 17.23 3.16
N MET A 506 40.75 17.52 1.90
CA MET A 506 41.69 18.00 0.89
C MET A 506 41.24 19.30 0.21
N PRO A 507 41.27 20.45 0.91
CA PRO A 507 41.22 21.74 0.25
C PRO A 507 42.61 22.06 -0.34
N GLU A 508 42.68 22.02 -1.67
CA GLU A 508 43.74 22.54 -2.54
C GLU A 508 45.12 21.83 -2.63
N ASN A 509 45.40 21.35 -3.85
CA ASN A 509 46.71 21.11 -4.49
C ASN A 509 47.66 20.01 -3.90
N PRO A 510 47.62 18.76 -4.44
CA PRO A 510 48.62 17.75 -4.10
C PRO A 510 49.95 17.90 -4.86
N PHE A 511 50.07 18.84 -5.81
CA PHE A 511 51.24 18.95 -6.72
C PHE A 511 52.41 19.82 -6.25
N LYS A 512 52.61 20.01 -4.93
CA LYS A 512 53.80 20.72 -4.40
C LYS A 512 54.76 19.90 -3.55
N LEU A 513 54.53 18.58 -3.42
CA LEU A 513 55.44 17.68 -2.71
C LEU A 513 55.99 16.60 -3.66
N CYS A 514 56.65 17.02 -4.73
CA CYS A 514 57.54 16.15 -5.49
C CYS A 514 58.81 16.94 -5.82
N HIS A 515 59.92 16.55 -5.19
CA HIS A 515 61.26 16.90 -5.65
C HIS A 515 61.40 16.54 -7.14
N PRO A 516 62.13 17.33 -7.96
CA PRO A 516 62.26 17.04 -9.38
C PRO A 516 63.13 15.80 -9.55
N GLY A 517 62.51 14.64 -9.75
CA GLY A 517 63.26 13.39 -9.95
C GLY A 517 62.47 12.07 -10.04
N PHE A 518 61.17 12.03 -9.74
CA PHE A 518 60.40 10.78 -9.82
C PHE A 518 59.28 10.84 -10.85
N VAL A 519 59.46 10.11 -11.95
CA VAL A 519 58.39 9.73 -12.88
C VAL A 519 57.74 8.47 -12.31
N LEU A 520 56.51 8.57 -11.81
CA LEU A 520 55.73 7.41 -11.37
C LEU A 520 54.89 6.88 -12.52
N SER A 521 55.28 5.73 -13.05
CA SER A 521 54.43 4.88 -13.89
C SER A 521 53.56 3.98 -13.00
N ASN A 522 52.25 3.99 -13.23
CA ASN A 522 51.17 3.17 -12.65
C ASN A 522 50.43 3.74 -11.43
N GLY A 523 49.10 3.88 -11.60
CA GLY A 523 48.16 4.49 -10.65
C GLY A 523 47.80 3.66 -9.41
N SER A 524 48.34 2.45 -9.26
CA SER A 524 48.14 1.61 -8.06
C SER A 524 48.90 2.13 -6.84
N HIS A 525 50.10 2.69 -7.00
CA HIS A 525 50.87 3.25 -5.88
C HIS A 525 50.35 4.59 -5.35
N LEU A 526 49.56 5.32 -6.14
CA LEU A 526 48.94 6.57 -5.68
C LEU A 526 47.87 6.28 -4.61
N ILE A 527 47.13 5.18 -4.76
CA ILE A 527 46.07 4.75 -3.84
C ILE A 527 46.68 4.25 -2.52
N GLU A 528 47.78 3.50 -2.58
CA GLU A 528 48.51 3.08 -1.37
C GLU A 528 49.09 4.28 -0.60
N CYS A 529 49.71 5.24 -1.28
CA CYS A 529 50.20 6.46 -0.65
C CYS A 529 49.07 7.28 -0.01
N LEU A 530 47.90 7.39 -0.67
CA LEU A 530 46.73 8.08 -0.14
C LEU A 530 46.15 7.36 1.10
N MET A 531 46.14 6.03 1.11
CA MET A 531 45.70 5.26 2.28
C MET A 531 46.64 5.38 3.48
N VAL A 532 47.96 5.48 3.25
CA VAL A 532 48.95 5.74 4.30
C VAL A 532 48.78 7.14 4.88
N ILE A 533 48.55 8.15 4.03
CA ILE A 533 48.29 9.53 4.48
C ILE A 533 46.98 9.62 5.28
N ALA A 534 45.91 8.99 4.80
CA ALA A 534 44.62 8.96 5.51
C ALA A 534 44.72 8.26 6.88
N ARG A 535 45.47 7.16 6.99
CA ARG A 535 45.74 6.49 8.26
C ARG A 535 46.55 7.36 9.22
N ALA A 536 47.56 8.08 8.72
CA ALA A 536 48.36 8.99 9.53
C ALA A 536 47.53 10.17 10.07
N SER A 537 46.66 10.75 9.24
CA SER A 537 45.74 11.82 9.65
C SER A 537 44.69 11.35 10.67
N LEU A 538 44.14 10.14 10.52
CA LEU A 538 43.23 9.54 11.50
C LEU A 538 43.91 9.29 12.85
N LEU A 539 45.16 8.83 12.85
CA LEU A 539 45.93 8.63 14.07
C LEU A 539 46.17 9.95 14.83
N GLN A 540 46.39 11.04 14.08
CA GLN A 540 46.62 12.39 14.60
C GLN A 540 45.34 13.02 15.19
N ILE A 541 44.18 12.74 14.58
CA ILE A 541 42.86 13.16 15.08
C ILE A 541 42.51 12.38 16.36
N VAL A 542 42.76 11.07 16.39
CA VAL A 542 42.56 10.25 17.60
C VAL A 542 43.45 10.72 18.76
N THR A 543 44.71 11.09 18.49
CA THR A 543 45.60 11.63 19.52
C THR A 543 45.18 13.02 20.02
N GLN A 544 44.66 13.89 19.15
CA GLN A 544 44.12 15.18 19.56
C GLN A 544 42.83 15.05 20.38
N LEU A 545 41.93 14.12 20.04
CA LEU A 545 40.70 13.87 20.79
C LEU A 545 40.96 13.26 22.18
N SER A 546 42.05 12.51 22.36
CA SER A 546 42.48 12.02 23.67
C SER A 546 43.17 13.08 24.56
N SER A 547 43.32 14.32 24.10
CA SER A 547 43.93 15.44 24.87
C SER A 547 42.93 16.50 25.33
N VAL A 548 41.62 16.26 25.15
CA VAL A 548 40.56 17.14 25.65
C VAL A 548 40.06 16.58 26.98
N ASP A 549 40.33 17.31 28.06
CA ASP A 549 39.91 16.97 29.42
C ASP A 549 38.39 16.77 29.52
N GLY A 550 37.97 15.63 30.09
CA GLY A 550 36.65 15.48 30.70
C GLY A 550 35.79 14.29 30.28
N VAL A 551 36.31 13.06 30.17
CA VAL A 551 35.53 11.84 30.42
C VAL A 551 36.45 10.79 31.07
N GLU A 552 36.27 10.58 32.37
CA GLU A 552 36.78 9.39 33.06
C GLU A 552 35.98 8.15 32.61
N ASP A 553 36.73 7.07 32.43
CA ASP A 553 36.32 5.66 32.51
C ASP A 553 35.64 5.03 31.28
N TYR A 554 36.45 4.48 30.36
CA TYR A 554 36.23 3.16 29.74
C TYR A 554 37.57 2.60 29.23
N SER A 555 38.04 1.53 29.89
CA SER A 555 39.17 0.64 29.57
C SER A 555 39.88 0.83 28.21
N GLY A 556 41.02 1.52 28.22
CA GLY A 556 41.89 1.79 27.08
C GLY A 556 42.73 0.60 26.57
N THR A 557 42.21 -0.63 26.57
CA THR A 557 42.99 -1.83 26.18
C THR A 557 42.54 -2.45 24.84
N THR A 558 41.42 -2.02 24.25
CA THR A 558 40.88 -2.66 23.04
C THR A 558 41.25 -1.97 21.72
N MET A 559 41.56 -0.66 21.73
CA MET A 559 41.93 0.08 20.50
C MET A 559 43.42 0.04 20.15
N TYR A 560 44.32 -0.13 21.13
CA TYR A 560 45.76 -0.19 20.86
C TYR A 560 46.18 -1.51 20.20
N ASN A 561 45.44 -2.60 20.40
CA ASN A 561 45.75 -3.93 19.83
C ASN A 561 45.28 -4.12 18.38
N LEU A 562 44.50 -3.19 17.82
CA LEU A 562 44.05 -3.23 16.42
C LEU A 562 44.98 -2.46 15.47
N LEU A 563 46.00 -1.77 15.99
CA LEU A 563 46.83 -0.82 15.22
C LEU A 563 48.34 -0.97 15.44
N SER A 564 48.82 -2.03 16.11
CA SER A 564 50.27 -2.28 16.25
C SER A 564 50.84 -3.02 15.01
N PRO A 565 51.89 -2.50 14.34
CA PRO A 565 52.52 -3.14 13.20
C PRO A 565 53.58 -4.17 13.63
N GLU A 566 53.18 -5.28 14.25
CA GLU A 566 54.07 -6.43 14.46
C GLU A 566 53.28 -7.74 14.34
N SER A 567 53.03 -8.22 13.10
CA SER A 567 52.80 -9.65 12.82
C SER A 567 52.67 -10.05 11.33
N GLU A 568 52.88 -9.16 10.35
CA GLU A 568 52.79 -9.53 8.91
C GLU A 568 54.05 -9.25 8.09
N GLU A 569 55.24 -9.26 8.71
CA GLU A 569 56.51 -9.18 7.96
C GLU A 569 57.15 -10.54 7.65
N ASN A 570 56.43 -11.65 7.82
CA ASN A 570 56.92 -12.97 7.43
C ASN A 570 55.83 -13.75 6.67
N LYS A 571 55.66 -13.45 5.37
CA LYS A 571 55.28 -14.39 4.29
C LYS A 571 55.12 -13.67 2.94
N ILE A 572 56.20 -13.06 2.45
CA ILE A 572 56.42 -12.96 1.00
C ILE A 572 57.57 -13.92 0.70
N GLY A 573 57.18 -15.13 0.28
CA GLY A 573 58.09 -16.14 -0.23
C GLY A 573 57.45 -16.82 -1.42
N SER A 574 57.99 -16.54 -2.61
CA SER A 574 57.94 -17.38 -3.82
C SER A 574 56.57 -17.91 -4.26
N CYS A 575 55.91 -17.21 -5.20
CA CYS A 575 55.50 -17.75 -6.52
C CYS A 575 54.87 -16.66 -7.38
#